data_AF-A0A2N2STP3-F1
#
_entry.id   AF-A0A2N2STP3-F1
#
_cell.length_a   1.000
_cell.length_b   1.000
_cell.length_c   1.000
_cell.angle_alpha   90.00
_cell.angle_beta   90.00
_cell.angle_gamma   90.00
#
_symmetry.space_group_name_H-M   'P 1'
#
loop_
_entity.id
_entity.type
_entity.pdbx_description
1 polymer ?
#
loop_
_entity_poly.entity_id
_entity_poly.type
_entity_poly.pdbx_seq_one_letter_code
_entity_poly.pdbx_strand_id
1 'polypeptide(L)'
;EMRRLEVDWEAPDASSGVIWRSMSVLSEAGLELRQGNTWVTWAFPPSLMTVLADPKQYHYTQIDLEQSSRLQGYTAIALYQVCRRYKTSPTGVTCRCPPDWWVDALTNTPATVLPDGSVRRREWRKLKSESVLKAVQEINEHTDIEIELLEFREGRMVTQVQFAVRRKALPNIGDLPKLSDELVRLGTEVGIPLKDLSGLVKIGHSESNILPALVKLQARLGRPDLVEVQSRTAYLRSLLEEMDLFRAAPAENARAKDGEPSAVDHGYVETQPAPRWIDSRRDDIDREFRQLSRDEQQKFVDQVLSLNREAGWMTATLFRRLQTSEWRETKVLYLKVRDEYAKAVYGEDWDIEPQLF
;
A
#
# COMPACT_ATOMS: atom_id res chain seq x y z
N GLU A 1 -15.75 -21.10 21.12
CA GLU A 1 -14.78 -20.27 21.88
C GLU A 1 -15.04 -18.79 21.66
N MET A 2 -14.98 -18.29 20.42
CA MET A 2 -15.22 -16.87 20.08
C MET A 2 -16.50 -16.25 20.68
N ARG A 3 -17.61 -16.99 20.76
CA ARG A 3 -18.85 -16.50 21.41
C ARG A 3 -18.71 -16.21 22.92
N ARG A 4 -17.78 -16.86 23.60
CA ARG A 4 -17.49 -16.63 25.03
C ARG A 4 -16.34 -15.65 25.24
N LEU A 5 -15.68 -15.22 24.17
CA LEU A 5 -14.60 -14.26 24.27
C LEU A 5 -15.20 -12.87 24.49
N GLU A 6 -14.91 -12.29 25.64
CA GLU A 6 -15.29 -10.93 25.98
C GLU A 6 -14.22 -9.95 25.50
N VAL A 7 -14.68 -8.79 25.04
CA VAL A 7 -13.87 -7.68 24.57
C VAL A 7 -14.24 -6.48 25.43
N ASP A 8 -13.27 -6.01 26.20
CA ASP A 8 -13.36 -4.74 26.89
C ASP A 8 -12.81 -3.64 26.00
N TRP A 9 -13.63 -2.63 25.79
CA TRP A 9 -13.27 -1.41 25.08
C TRP A 9 -13.23 -0.26 26.09
N GLU A 10 -12.04 0.33 26.22
CA GLU A 10 -11.82 1.56 26.97
C GLU A 10 -11.48 2.67 25.99
N ALA A 11 -12.09 3.84 26.18
CA ALA A 11 -11.83 4.99 25.33
C ALA A 11 -10.38 5.46 25.48
N PRO A 12 -9.66 5.72 24.37
CA PRO A 12 -8.32 6.26 24.42
C PRO A 12 -8.26 7.72 24.87
N ASP A 13 -9.39 8.44 24.83
CA ASP A 13 -9.51 9.86 25.17
C ASP A 13 -10.59 10.10 26.23
N ALA A 14 -10.27 10.83 27.30
CA ALA A 14 -11.23 11.21 28.35
C ALA A 14 -12.35 12.14 27.85
N SER A 15 -12.27 12.63 26.60
CA SER A 15 -13.28 13.45 25.93
C SER A 15 -14.39 12.66 25.25
N SER A 16 -14.21 11.36 25.01
CA SER A 16 -15.28 10.55 24.43
C SER A 16 -16.22 10.06 25.54
N GLY A 17 -17.54 10.25 25.33
CA GLY A 17 -18.55 9.99 26.36
C GLY A 17 -18.74 8.51 26.77
N VAL A 18 -17.99 7.59 26.16
CA VAL A 18 -18.00 6.17 26.53
C VAL A 18 -16.66 5.82 27.16
N ILE A 19 -16.61 5.87 28.49
CA ILE A 19 -15.39 5.58 29.26
C ILE A 19 -15.03 4.09 29.27
N TRP A 20 -16.03 3.20 29.19
CA TRP A 20 -15.82 1.75 29.21
C TRP A 20 -17.04 1.01 28.63
N ARG A 21 -16.81 -0.09 27.92
CA ARG A 21 -17.84 -1.00 27.43
C ARG A 21 -17.29 -2.42 27.30
N SER A 22 -18.02 -3.41 27.78
CA SER A 22 -17.72 -4.82 27.54
C SER A 22 -18.73 -5.44 26.57
N MET A 23 -18.27 -6.32 25.67
CA MET A 23 -19.11 -7.06 24.74
C MET A 23 -18.51 -8.42 24.38
N SER A 24 -19.32 -9.40 24.01
CA SER A 24 -18.79 -10.62 23.38
C SER A 24 -18.36 -10.36 21.94
N VAL A 25 -17.34 -11.05 21.44
CA VAL A 25 -16.94 -10.99 20.02
C VAL A 25 -18.08 -11.37 19.09
N LEU A 26 -18.84 -12.42 19.41
CA LEU A 26 -19.99 -12.85 18.61
C LEU A 26 -21.27 -12.79 19.44
N SER A 27 -22.26 -12.04 18.99
CA SER A 27 -23.59 -12.01 19.62
C SER A 27 -24.35 -13.31 19.39
N GLU A 28 -24.14 -13.94 18.23
CA GLU A 28 -24.77 -15.19 17.85
C GLU A 28 -23.80 -16.07 17.03
N ALA A 29 -23.94 -17.38 17.17
CA ALA A 29 -23.26 -18.37 16.34
C ALA A 29 -24.16 -19.60 16.20
N GLY A 30 -24.27 -20.13 14.98
CA GLY A 30 -25.12 -21.26 14.63
C GLY A 30 -24.47 -22.16 13.58
N LEU A 31 -25.02 -23.37 13.46
CA LEU A 31 -24.67 -24.34 12.42
C LEU A 31 -25.96 -24.73 11.70
N GLU A 32 -25.96 -24.60 10.39
CA GLU A 32 -27.10 -24.94 9.56
C GLU A 32 -26.72 -25.99 8.52
N LEU A 33 -27.52 -27.04 8.38
CA LEU A 33 -27.39 -27.99 7.28
C LEU A 33 -28.19 -27.49 6.09
N ARG A 34 -27.51 -27.11 5.01
CA ARG A 34 -28.11 -26.70 3.74
C ARG A 34 -27.61 -27.62 2.64
N GLN A 35 -28.53 -28.40 2.06
CA GLN A 35 -28.22 -29.36 0.98
C GLN A 35 -27.08 -30.33 1.32
N GLY A 36 -27.06 -30.84 2.56
CA GLY A 36 -26.02 -31.75 3.03
C GLY A 36 -24.69 -31.08 3.43
N ASN A 37 -24.53 -29.78 3.21
CA ASN A 37 -23.37 -29.02 3.64
C ASN A 37 -23.63 -28.30 4.97
N THR A 38 -22.64 -28.31 5.87
CA THR A 38 -22.68 -27.58 7.14
C THR A 38 -22.22 -26.14 6.93
N TRP A 39 -23.12 -25.20 7.13
CA TRP A 39 -22.85 -23.76 7.09
C TRP A 39 -22.70 -23.22 8.51
N VAL A 40 -21.68 -22.39 8.72
CA VAL A 40 -21.50 -21.66 9.97
C VAL A 40 -22.14 -20.28 9.81
N THR A 41 -23.09 -19.96 10.68
CA THR A 41 -23.68 -18.62 10.78
C THR A 41 -23.17 -17.92 12.03
N TRP A 42 -22.95 -16.62 11.95
CA TRP A 42 -22.49 -15.82 13.08
C TRP A 42 -22.93 -14.36 12.91
N ALA A 43 -23.04 -13.65 14.03
CA ALA A 43 -23.36 -12.23 14.06
C ALA A 43 -22.43 -11.48 15.02
N PHE A 44 -21.97 -10.30 14.60
CA PHE A 44 -21.30 -9.35 15.47
C PHE A 44 -22.31 -8.54 16.27
N PRO A 45 -21.96 -8.09 17.50
CA PRO A 45 -22.79 -7.14 18.24
C PRO A 45 -23.08 -5.87 17.41
N PRO A 46 -24.28 -5.26 17.51
CA PRO A 46 -24.64 -4.05 16.79
C PRO A 46 -23.67 -2.87 17.03
N SER A 47 -23.13 -2.77 18.24
CA SER A 47 -22.12 -1.77 18.60
C SER A 47 -20.84 -1.92 17.78
N LEU A 48 -20.39 -3.16 17.55
CA LEU A 48 -19.21 -3.44 16.75
C LEU A 48 -19.49 -3.21 15.26
N MET A 49 -20.67 -3.61 14.78
CA MET A 49 -21.09 -3.36 13.40
C MET A 49 -21.12 -1.86 13.04
N THR A 50 -21.52 -1.00 13.98
CA THR A 50 -21.49 0.45 13.80
C THR A 50 -20.06 0.96 13.55
N VAL A 51 -19.09 0.44 14.32
CA VAL A 51 -17.67 0.78 14.18
C VAL A 51 -17.10 0.27 12.85
N LEU A 52 -17.45 -0.96 12.47
CA LEU A 52 -16.99 -1.58 11.23
C LEU A 52 -17.60 -0.95 9.98
N ALA A 53 -18.82 -0.41 10.07
CA ALA A 53 -19.54 0.20 8.96
C ALA A 53 -19.02 1.58 8.56
N ASP A 54 -18.38 2.32 9.49
CA ASP A 54 -17.76 3.63 9.20
C ASP A 54 -16.24 3.63 9.47
N PRO A 55 -15.42 3.12 8.53
CA PRO A 55 -13.97 3.16 8.64
C PRO A 55 -13.37 4.58 8.61
N LYS A 56 -14.15 5.62 8.30
CA LYS A 56 -13.66 7.01 8.28
C LYS A 56 -13.77 7.67 9.65
N GLN A 57 -14.78 7.29 10.42
CA GLN A 57 -14.97 7.77 11.79
C GLN A 57 -14.04 7.08 12.78
N TYR A 58 -13.69 5.81 12.55
CA TYR A 58 -12.87 5.01 13.46
C TYR A 58 -11.49 4.69 12.86
N HIS A 59 -10.44 4.83 13.67
CA HIS A 59 -9.09 4.44 13.26
C HIS A 59 -9.01 2.91 13.10
N TYR A 60 -8.50 2.44 11.95
CA TYR A 60 -8.41 1.00 11.67
C TYR A 60 -6.98 0.52 11.39
N THR A 61 -6.75 -0.69 11.89
CA THR A 61 -5.67 -1.63 11.58
C THR A 61 -5.80 -2.33 10.22
N GLN A 62 -5.26 -1.87 9.08
CA GLN A 62 -5.17 -2.84 7.98
C GLN A 62 -4.26 -3.98 8.42
N ILE A 63 -4.65 -5.24 8.20
CA ILE A 63 -3.81 -6.41 8.47
C ILE A 63 -3.76 -7.21 7.17
N ASP A 64 -2.56 -7.57 6.74
CA ASP A 64 -2.35 -8.49 5.63
C ASP A 64 -2.38 -9.92 6.16
N LEU A 65 -3.39 -10.69 5.72
CA LEU A 65 -3.60 -12.07 6.13
C LEU A 65 -2.48 -13.00 5.63
N GLU A 66 -1.86 -12.70 4.49
CA GLU A 66 -0.74 -13.47 3.99
C GLU A 66 0.46 -13.32 4.90
N GLN A 67 0.77 -12.09 5.34
CA GLN A 67 1.87 -11.86 6.28
C GLN A 67 1.56 -12.44 7.65
N SER A 68 0.33 -12.26 8.14
CA SER A 68 -0.07 -12.76 9.46
C SER A 68 -0.09 -14.28 9.53
N SER A 69 -0.38 -14.99 8.43
CA SER A 69 -0.41 -16.46 8.40
C SER A 69 0.98 -17.10 8.41
N ARG A 70 2.04 -16.32 8.11
CA ARG A 70 3.43 -16.75 8.20
C ARG A 70 3.96 -16.74 9.64
N LEU A 71 3.26 -16.07 10.55
CA LEU A 71 3.61 -15.99 11.97
C LEU A 71 2.91 -17.13 12.74
N GLN A 72 3.65 -17.83 13.59
CA GLN A 72 3.20 -18.99 14.34
C GLN A 72 2.89 -18.65 15.81
N GLY A 73 3.64 -17.71 16.41
CA GLY A 73 3.50 -17.36 17.82
C GLY A 73 2.44 -16.29 18.09
N TYR A 74 1.64 -16.45 19.15
CA TYR A 74 0.69 -15.42 19.60
C TYR A 74 1.37 -14.06 19.80
N THR A 75 2.51 -14.05 20.53
CA THR A 75 3.28 -12.81 20.76
C THR A 75 3.80 -12.19 19.47
N ALA A 76 4.15 -13.00 18.46
CA ALA A 76 4.56 -12.50 17.14
C ALA A 76 3.39 -11.87 16.40
N ILE A 77 2.23 -12.53 16.37
CA ILE A 77 1.02 -12.00 15.75
C ILE A 77 0.59 -10.69 16.43
N ALA A 78 0.52 -10.67 17.76
CA ALA A 78 0.14 -9.48 18.54
C ALA A 78 1.13 -8.33 18.33
N LEU A 79 2.44 -8.60 18.41
CA LEU A 79 3.48 -7.59 18.19
C LEU A 79 3.44 -7.04 16.76
N TYR A 80 3.27 -7.91 15.76
CA TYR A 80 3.09 -7.50 14.37
C TYR A 80 1.87 -6.59 14.19
N GLN A 81 0.72 -6.94 14.78
CA GLN A 81 -0.49 -6.13 14.70
C GLN A 81 -0.31 -4.73 15.31
N VAL A 82 0.45 -4.60 16.41
CA VAL A 82 0.80 -3.31 17.02
C VAL A 82 1.78 -2.54 16.13
N CYS A 83 2.88 -3.16 15.71
CA CYS A 83 3.93 -2.50 14.93
C CYS A 83 3.44 -2.08 13.54
N ARG A 84 2.58 -2.87 12.90
CA ARG A 84 2.05 -2.57 11.56
C ARG A 84 1.28 -1.25 11.51
N ARG A 85 0.67 -0.81 12.62
CA ARG A 85 0.02 0.52 12.74
C ARG A 85 0.98 1.66 12.41
N TYR A 86 2.26 1.45 12.69
CA TYR A 86 3.32 2.44 12.53
C TYR A 86 4.15 2.26 11.26
N LYS A 87 3.79 1.30 10.37
CA LYS A 87 4.51 1.04 9.12
C LYS A 87 4.67 2.28 8.23
N THR A 88 3.68 3.16 8.25
CA THR A 88 3.66 4.43 7.50
C THR A 88 3.83 5.65 8.40
N SER A 89 4.17 5.45 9.68
CA SER A 89 4.38 6.56 10.61
C SER A 89 5.67 7.30 10.24
N PRO A 90 5.67 8.64 10.14
CA PRO A 90 6.88 9.42 9.90
C PRO A 90 7.97 9.22 10.97
N THR A 91 7.56 8.90 12.20
CA THR A 91 8.49 8.68 13.32
C THR A 91 9.20 7.33 13.26
N GLY A 92 8.66 6.35 12.51
CA GLY A 92 9.21 5.01 12.43
C GLY A 92 9.29 4.27 13.77
N VAL A 93 8.48 4.65 14.75
CA VAL A 93 8.45 4.02 16.08
C VAL A 93 7.03 3.90 16.62
N THR A 94 6.78 2.88 17.44
CA THR A 94 5.51 2.71 18.17
C THR A 94 5.33 3.79 19.24
N CYS A 95 4.17 3.83 19.89
CA CYS A 95 4.03 4.53 21.17
C CYS A 95 5.07 4.02 22.18
N ARG A 96 5.54 4.94 23.04
CA ARG A 96 6.45 4.62 24.13
C ARG A 96 5.61 4.36 25.38
N CYS A 97 5.62 3.12 25.87
CA CYS A 97 4.74 2.67 26.97
C CYS A 97 5.54 2.01 28.10
N PRO A 98 5.00 1.96 29.33
CA PRO A 98 5.57 1.17 30.41
C PRO A 98 5.60 -0.34 30.07
N PRO A 99 6.52 -1.12 30.66
CA PRO A 99 6.62 -2.56 30.38
C PRO A 99 5.33 -3.35 30.65
N ASP A 100 4.56 -2.95 31.68
CA ASP A 100 3.30 -3.61 32.04
C ASP A 100 2.26 -3.54 30.91
N TRP A 101 2.20 -2.41 30.20
CA TRP A 101 1.32 -2.27 29.03
C TRP A 101 1.68 -3.27 27.92
N TRP A 102 2.98 -3.48 27.68
CA TRP A 102 3.44 -4.46 26.70
C TRP A 102 3.18 -5.89 27.13
N VAL A 103 3.24 -6.18 28.43
CA VAL A 103 2.86 -7.50 28.97
C VAL A 103 1.40 -7.78 28.68
N ASP A 104 0.52 -6.83 28.98
CA ASP A 104 -0.91 -6.95 28.75
C ASP A 104 -1.23 -7.06 27.24
N ALA A 105 -0.53 -6.28 26.39
CA ALA A 105 -0.75 -6.30 24.94
C ALA A 105 -0.21 -7.56 24.22
N LEU A 106 0.84 -8.20 24.75
CA LEU A 106 1.55 -9.30 24.06
C LEU A 106 1.25 -10.69 24.63
N THR A 107 0.41 -10.77 25.66
CA THR A 107 0.00 -12.03 26.28
C THR A 107 -1.51 -12.23 26.15
N ASN A 108 -1.93 -13.50 26.11
CA ASN A 108 -3.35 -13.87 26.14
C ASN A 108 -3.80 -14.28 27.56
N THR A 109 -3.01 -13.91 28.57
CA THR A 109 -3.29 -14.26 29.96
C THR A 109 -3.65 -12.98 30.70
N PRO A 110 -4.90 -12.84 31.18
CA PRO A 110 -5.30 -11.66 31.91
C PRO A 110 -4.45 -11.50 33.17
N ALA A 111 -4.18 -10.26 33.54
CA ALA A 111 -3.46 -9.97 34.77
C ALA A 111 -4.28 -10.50 35.98
N THR A 112 -3.59 -11.10 36.95
CA THR A 112 -4.27 -11.66 38.13
C THR A 112 -4.51 -10.54 39.14
N VAL A 113 -5.77 -10.23 39.42
CA VAL A 113 -6.13 -9.33 40.51
C VAL A 113 -6.06 -10.11 41.81
N LEU A 114 -5.19 -9.68 42.72
CA LEU A 114 -5.02 -10.27 44.04
C LEU A 114 -6.12 -9.78 45.00
N PRO A 115 -6.39 -10.48 46.12
CA PRO A 115 -7.45 -10.11 47.05
C PRO A 115 -7.29 -8.70 47.68
N ASP A 116 -6.08 -8.16 47.66
CA ASP A 116 -5.75 -6.80 48.12
C ASP A 116 -5.98 -5.72 47.04
N GLY A 117 -6.50 -6.10 45.87
CA GLY A 117 -6.72 -5.22 44.72
C GLY A 117 -5.46 -4.97 43.88
N SER A 118 -4.31 -5.50 44.26
CA SER A 118 -3.08 -5.35 43.47
C SER A 118 -3.11 -6.26 42.24
N VAL A 119 -2.55 -5.77 41.12
CA VAL A 119 -2.55 -6.49 39.85
C VAL A 119 -1.19 -7.16 39.65
N ARG A 120 -1.18 -8.49 39.63
CA ARG A 120 0.02 -9.28 39.37
C ARG A 120 0.14 -9.58 37.88
N ARG A 121 1.17 -9.02 37.27
CA ARG A 121 1.56 -9.28 35.87
C ARG A 121 2.78 -10.17 35.77
N ARG A 122 2.97 -10.73 34.58
CA ARG A 122 4.22 -11.38 34.22
C ARG A 122 5.33 -10.34 34.12
N GLU A 123 6.51 -10.64 34.66
CA GLU A 123 7.66 -9.73 34.54
C GLU A 123 8.08 -9.56 33.08
N TRP A 124 8.24 -8.31 32.65
CA TRP A 124 8.73 -7.96 31.30
C TRP A 124 9.99 -8.71 30.92
N ARG A 125 10.97 -8.83 31.84
CA ARG A 125 12.23 -9.52 31.58
C ARG A 125 12.01 -10.98 31.12
N LYS A 126 11.06 -11.69 31.73
CA LYS A 126 10.74 -13.09 31.41
C LYS A 126 10.00 -13.18 30.07
N LEU A 127 8.99 -12.35 29.87
CA LEU A 127 8.26 -12.27 28.60
C LEU A 127 9.20 -11.96 27.44
N LYS A 128 10.13 -11.01 27.65
CA LYS A 128 11.13 -10.62 26.67
C LYS A 128 11.99 -11.80 26.23
N SER A 129 12.60 -12.50 27.19
CA SER A 129 13.51 -13.61 26.90
C SER A 129 12.81 -14.81 26.27
N GLU A 130 11.58 -15.09 26.69
CA GLU A 130 10.89 -16.30 26.26
C GLU A 130 10.18 -16.13 24.90
N SER A 131 9.65 -14.94 24.62
CA SER A 131 8.70 -14.74 23.50
C SER A 131 8.99 -13.50 22.66
N VAL A 132 9.28 -12.32 23.25
CA VAL A 132 9.40 -11.07 22.46
C VAL A 132 10.59 -11.11 21.51
N LEU A 133 11.76 -11.57 21.97
CA LEU A 133 12.95 -11.60 21.10
C LEU A 133 12.77 -12.58 19.93
N LYS A 134 12.11 -13.72 20.17
CA LYS A 134 11.75 -14.68 19.11
C LYS A 134 10.74 -14.08 18.14
N ALA A 135 9.73 -13.37 18.66
CA ALA A 135 8.73 -12.67 17.86
C ALA A 135 9.36 -11.58 16.97
N VAL A 136 10.33 -10.82 17.49
CA VAL A 136 11.08 -9.83 16.72
C VAL A 136 11.82 -10.49 15.56
N GLN A 137 12.54 -11.57 15.84
CA GLN A 137 13.25 -12.34 14.80
C GLN A 137 12.27 -12.86 13.74
N GLU A 138 11.18 -13.50 14.17
CA GLU A 138 10.19 -14.09 13.28
C GLU A 138 9.53 -13.05 12.35
N ILE A 139 9.18 -11.88 12.90
CA ILE A 139 8.63 -10.75 12.13
C ILE A 139 9.67 -10.24 11.12
N ASN A 140 10.93 -10.10 11.55
CA ASN A 140 12.03 -9.64 10.71
C ASN A 140 12.40 -10.65 9.61
N GLU A 141 12.08 -11.93 9.77
CA GLU A 141 12.33 -12.94 8.74
C GLU A 141 11.16 -13.06 7.75
N HIS A 142 9.90 -13.02 8.23
CA HIS A 142 8.76 -13.51 7.44
C HIS A 142 7.79 -12.43 6.95
N THR A 143 7.90 -11.19 7.44
CA THR A 143 6.92 -10.12 7.14
C THR A 143 7.48 -8.97 6.31
N ASP A 144 6.60 -8.03 5.95
CA ASP A 144 6.88 -6.80 5.21
C ASP A 144 7.47 -5.64 6.03
N ILE A 145 7.70 -5.87 7.33
CA ILE A 145 8.30 -4.91 8.24
C ILE A 145 9.52 -5.50 8.93
N GLU A 146 10.43 -4.62 9.29
CA GLU A 146 11.53 -4.86 10.21
C GLU A 146 11.27 -4.09 11.49
N ILE A 147 11.44 -4.73 12.63
CA ILE A 147 11.23 -4.16 13.95
C ILE A 147 12.45 -4.34 14.84
N GLU A 148 12.69 -3.37 15.71
CA GLU A 148 13.78 -3.38 16.68
C GLU A 148 13.26 -2.97 18.06
N LEU A 149 13.63 -3.71 19.09
CA LEU A 149 13.24 -3.42 20.47
C LEU A 149 14.09 -2.28 21.05
N LEU A 150 13.44 -1.23 21.55
CA LEU A 150 14.05 -0.10 22.25
C LEU A 150 13.62 -0.10 23.72
N GLU A 151 14.58 -0.21 24.64
CA GLU A 151 14.34 -0.15 26.09
C GLU A 151 14.95 1.11 26.70
N PHE A 152 14.14 1.88 27.42
CA PHE A 152 14.58 3.05 28.18
C PHE A 152 14.72 2.66 29.65
N ARG A 153 15.89 2.96 30.22
CA ARG A 153 16.25 2.52 31.57
C ARG A 153 16.53 3.71 32.47
N GLU A 154 16.04 3.61 33.70
CA GLU A 154 16.43 4.48 34.82
C GLU A 154 17.19 3.59 35.83
N GLY A 155 18.50 3.81 35.91
CA GLY A 155 19.40 2.92 36.63
C GLY A 155 19.38 1.50 36.04
N ARG A 156 18.95 0.50 36.82
CA ARG A 156 18.86 -0.90 36.40
C ARG A 156 17.47 -1.31 35.93
N MET A 157 16.47 -0.45 36.08
CA MET A 157 15.08 -0.76 35.78
C MET A 157 14.69 -0.26 34.39
N VAL A 158 13.99 -1.10 33.62
CA VAL A 158 13.36 -0.67 32.36
C VAL A 158 12.08 0.07 32.73
N THR A 159 12.01 1.37 32.42
CA THR A 159 10.85 2.20 32.73
C THR A 159 9.91 2.34 31.54
N GLN A 160 10.45 2.30 30.32
CA GLN A 160 9.65 2.38 29.10
C GLN A 160 10.22 1.46 28.01
N VAL A 161 9.31 0.99 27.16
CA VAL A 161 9.59 0.10 26.03
C VAL A 161 8.90 0.66 24.79
N GLN A 162 9.58 0.54 23.66
CA GLN A 162 9.13 1.00 22.35
C GLN A 162 9.72 0.08 21.29
N PHE A 163 9.12 0.04 20.09
CA PHE A 163 9.71 -0.65 18.94
C PHE A 163 9.94 0.34 17.81
N ALA A 164 11.13 0.30 17.20
CA ALA A 164 11.34 0.89 15.90
C ALA A 164 10.69 0.00 14.84
N VAL A 165 10.13 0.61 13.81
CA VAL A 165 9.41 -0.06 12.72
C VAL A 165 9.86 0.55 11.40
N ARG A 166 10.38 -0.30 10.52
CA ARG A 166 10.78 0.06 9.16
C ARG A 166 10.07 -0.83 8.17
N ARG A 167 9.65 -0.27 7.04
CA ARG A 167 9.14 -1.07 5.93
C ARG A 167 10.32 -1.77 5.25
N LYS A 168 10.23 -3.08 5.07
CA LYS A 168 11.19 -3.77 4.21
C LYS A 168 10.92 -3.43 2.76
N ALA A 169 11.98 -3.20 2.00
CA ALA A 169 11.94 -3.34 0.55
C ALA A 169 11.86 -4.84 0.23
N LEU A 170 10.70 -5.46 0.48
CA LEU A 170 10.44 -6.77 -0.07
C LEU A 170 10.46 -6.62 -1.61
N PRO A 171 11.11 -7.54 -2.36
CA PRO A 171 10.86 -7.63 -3.79
C PRO A 171 9.36 -7.86 -3.95
N ASN A 172 8.68 -6.87 -4.52
CA ASN A 172 7.23 -6.83 -4.60
C ASN A 172 6.70 -8.02 -5.42
N ILE A 173 6.35 -9.10 -4.72
CA ILE A 173 5.47 -10.15 -5.25
C ILE A 173 4.02 -9.60 -5.33
N GLY A 174 3.70 -8.56 -4.55
CA GLY A 174 2.40 -7.88 -4.54
C GLY A 174 2.16 -6.78 -5.60
N ASP A 175 3.19 -6.34 -6.33
CA ASP A 175 3.01 -5.46 -7.51
C ASP A 175 2.99 -6.26 -8.82
N LEU A 176 2.54 -7.52 -8.82
CA LEU A 176 2.16 -8.10 -10.10
C LEU A 176 1.01 -7.23 -10.62
N PRO A 177 1.17 -6.55 -11.76
CA PRO A 177 0.08 -5.75 -12.32
C PRO A 177 -1.14 -6.65 -12.43
N LYS A 178 -2.31 -6.13 -12.04
CA LYS A 178 -3.57 -6.87 -12.25
C LYS A 178 -3.70 -7.11 -13.74
N LEU A 179 -3.42 -8.35 -14.15
CA LEU A 179 -3.56 -8.77 -15.54
C LEU A 179 -5.05 -8.88 -15.86
N SER A 180 -5.46 -8.46 -17.04
CA SER A 180 -6.81 -8.75 -17.53
C SER A 180 -7.05 -10.25 -17.67
N ASP A 181 -8.31 -10.69 -17.49
CA ASP A 181 -8.72 -12.08 -17.65
C ASP A 181 -8.39 -12.62 -19.06
N GLU A 182 -8.46 -11.76 -20.08
CA GLU A 182 -8.13 -12.10 -21.46
C GLU A 182 -6.65 -12.44 -21.63
N LEU A 183 -5.76 -11.63 -21.05
CA LEU A 183 -4.31 -11.85 -21.10
C LEU A 183 -3.90 -13.13 -20.36
N VAL A 184 -4.53 -13.40 -19.21
CA VAL A 184 -4.35 -14.63 -18.43
C VAL A 184 -4.78 -15.85 -19.24
N ARG A 185 -5.94 -15.79 -19.89
CA ARG A 185 -6.48 -16.90 -20.70
C ARG A 185 -5.56 -17.21 -21.88
N LEU A 186 -5.25 -16.22 -22.72
CA LEU A 186 -4.40 -16.40 -23.91
C LEU A 186 -2.98 -16.84 -23.55
N GLY A 187 -2.40 -16.26 -22.49
CA GLY A 187 -1.10 -16.66 -21.99
C GLY A 187 -1.05 -18.13 -21.57
N THR A 188 -2.11 -18.61 -20.90
CA THR A 188 -2.22 -20.00 -20.47
C THR A 188 -2.42 -20.96 -21.64
N GLU A 189 -3.25 -20.62 -22.63
CA GLU A 189 -3.45 -21.41 -23.86
C GLU A 189 -2.15 -21.62 -24.64
N VAL A 190 -1.31 -20.60 -24.68
CA VAL A 190 -0.01 -20.62 -25.36
C VAL A 190 1.09 -21.21 -24.47
N GLY A 191 0.83 -21.45 -23.18
CA GLY A 191 1.75 -22.08 -22.24
C GLY A 191 2.85 -21.16 -21.70
N ILE A 192 2.57 -19.87 -21.56
CA ILE A 192 3.48 -18.90 -20.95
C ILE A 192 3.12 -18.73 -19.46
N PRO A 193 4.09 -18.87 -18.53
CA PRO A 193 3.85 -18.66 -17.10
C PRO A 193 3.34 -17.25 -16.78
N LEU A 194 2.37 -17.13 -15.88
CA LEU A 194 1.81 -15.84 -15.44
C LEU A 194 2.85 -14.87 -14.88
N LYS A 195 3.91 -15.40 -14.23
CA LYS A 195 5.04 -14.60 -13.74
C LYS A 195 5.77 -13.87 -14.88
N ASP A 196 5.86 -14.49 -16.05
CA ASP A 196 6.58 -13.94 -17.20
C ASP A 196 5.74 -12.84 -17.86
N LEU A 197 4.42 -13.06 -18.01
CA LEU A 197 3.48 -12.04 -18.50
C LEU A 197 3.44 -10.82 -17.58
N SER A 198 3.37 -11.05 -16.28
CA SER A 198 3.42 -9.98 -15.29
C SER A 198 4.76 -9.23 -15.32
N GLY A 199 5.86 -9.95 -15.60
CA GLY A 199 7.17 -9.35 -15.81
C GLY A 199 7.20 -8.40 -17.01
N LEU A 200 6.57 -8.77 -18.13
CA LEU A 200 6.49 -7.92 -19.33
C LEU A 200 5.73 -6.62 -19.06
N VAL A 201 4.61 -6.68 -18.34
CA VAL A 201 3.84 -5.49 -17.97
C VAL A 201 4.63 -4.60 -17.00
N LYS A 202 5.37 -5.20 -16.05
CA LYS A 202 6.27 -4.44 -15.15
C LYS A 202 7.37 -3.68 -15.87
N ILE A 203 7.89 -4.24 -16.96
CA ILE A 203 8.98 -3.64 -17.76
C ILE A 203 8.44 -2.52 -18.68
N GLY A 204 7.11 -2.35 -18.77
CA GLY A 204 6.47 -1.24 -19.48
C GLY A 204 5.70 -1.64 -20.74
N HIS A 205 5.64 -2.93 -21.08
CA HIS A 205 4.78 -3.38 -22.18
C HIS A 205 3.31 -3.30 -21.76
N SER A 206 2.52 -2.46 -22.45
CA SER A 206 1.08 -2.41 -22.27
C SER A 206 0.41 -3.74 -22.65
N GLU A 207 -0.72 -4.08 -22.01
CA GLU A 207 -1.47 -5.28 -22.38
C GLU A 207 -1.91 -5.27 -23.85
N SER A 208 -2.23 -4.09 -24.40
CA SER A 208 -2.54 -3.88 -25.82
C SER A 208 -1.39 -4.26 -26.78
N ASN A 209 -0.14 -4.29 -26.31
CA ASN A 209 1.00 -4.76 -27.10
C ASN A 209 1.23 -6.27 -26.93
N ILE A 210 0.97 -6.81 -25.74
CA ILE A 210 1.20 -8.23 -25.43
C ILE A 210 0.12 -9.11 -26.07
N LEU A 211 -1.14 -8.67 -26.08
CA LEU A 211 -2.25 -9.43 -26.64
C LEU A 211 -2.05 -9.81 -28.12
N PRO A 212 -1.71 -8.88 -29.05
CA PRO A 212 -1.44 -9.24 -30.44
C PRO A 212 -0.19 -10.12 -30.62
N ALA A 213 0.83 -9.96 -29.77
CA ALA A 213 2.02 -10.82 -29.80
C ALA A 213 1.70 -12.26 -29.38
N LEU A 214 0.81 -12.45 -28.39
CA LEU A 214 0.30 -13.77 -28.01
C LEU A 214 -0.49 -14.43 -29.15
N VAL A 215 -1.33 -13.67 -29.86
CA VAL A 215 -2.07 -14.17 -31.04
C VAL A 215 -1.11 -14.63 -32.15
N LYS A 216 -0.05 -13.85 -32.43
CA LYS A 216 0.99 -14.24 -33.40
C LYS A 216 1.73 -15.51 -32.98
N LEU A 217 2.06 -15.65 -31.69
CA LEU A 217 2.70 -16.85 -31.17
C LEU A 217 1.74 -18.06 -31.24
N GLN A 218 0.46 -17.89 -30.94
CA GLN A 218 -0.56 -18.94 -31.10
C GLN A 218 -0.66 -19.42 -32.55
N ALA A 219 -0.70 -18.49 -33.51
CA ALA A 219 -0.70 -18.80 -34.94
C ALA A 219 0.57 -19.55 -35.39
N ARG A 220 1.73 -19.22 -34.79
CA ARG A 220 3.00 -19.90 -35.05
C ARG A 220 3.04 -21.33 -34.50
N LEU A 221 2.48 -21.55 -33.31
CA LEU A 221 2.37 -22.90 -32.72
C LEU A 221 1.42 -23.80 -33.52
N GLY A 222 0.45 -23.22 -34.23
CA GLY A 222 -0.44 -23.93 -35.14
C GLY A 222 0.19 -24.33 -36.49
N ARG A 223 1.46 -23.99 -36.75
CA ARG A 223 2.18 -24.28 -38.01
C ARG A 223 3.30 -25.31 -37.80
N PRO A 224 3.00 -26.61 -37.96
CA PRO A 224 3.99 -27.68 -37.78
C PRO A 224 5.02 -27.77 -38.92
N ASP A 225 4.81 -27.04 -40.02
CA ASP A 225 5.70 -26.94 -41.19
C ASP A 225 6.95 -26.09 -40.93
N LEU A 226 6.96 -25.33 -39.82
CA LEU A 226 8.05 -24.42 -39.46
C LEU A 226 8.87 -24.99 -38.28
N VAL A 227 10.12 -24.52 -38.15
CA VAL A 227 11.07 -24.92 -37.09
C VAL A 227 10.42 -24.87 -35.69
N GLU A 228 10.68 -25.83 -34.81
CA GLU A 228 10.06 -25.84 -33.49
C GLU A 228 10.48 -24.63 -32.63
N VAL A 229 9.51 -24.03 -31.92
CA VAL A 229 9.76 -22.92 -30.99
C VAL A 229 10.34 -23.49 -29.69
N GLN A 230 11.66 -23.38 -29.53
CA GLN A 230 12.41 -23.90 -28.38
C GLN A 230 12.02 -23.27 -27.04
N SER A 231 11.68 -21.96 -27.05
CA SER A 231 11.20 -21.25 -25.86
C SER A 231 10.11 -20.26 -26.23
N ARG A 232 8.90 -20.56 -25.77
CA ARG A 232 7.70 -19.75 -26.04
C ARG A 232 7.81 -18.34 -25.44
N THR A 233 8.38 -18.22 -24.24
CA THR A 233 8.63 -16.92 -23.59
C THR A 233 9.70 -16.11 -24.33
N ALA A 234 10.79 -16.74 -24.81
CA ALA A 234 11.81 -16.04 -25.58
C ALA A 234 11.26 -15.55 -26.93
N TYR A 235 10.44 -16.38 -27.59
CA TYR A 235 9.79 -16.00 -28.84
C TYR A 235 8.74 -14.89 -28.66
N LEU A 236 8.00 -14.89 -27.55
CA LEU A 236 7.10 -13.78 -27.21
C LEU A 236 7.88 -12.46 -27.07
N ARG A 237 9.05 -12.49 -26.42
CA ARG A 237 9.93 -11.30 -26.30
C ARG A 237 10.42 -10.82 -27.66
N SER A 238 10.87 -11.71 -28.54
CA SER A 238 11.30 -11.32 -29.88
C SER A 238 10.17 -10.72 -30.72
N LEU A 239 8.93 -11.22 -30.56
CA LEU A 239 7.76 -10.64 -31.22
C LEU A 239 7.42 -9.24 -30.69
N LEU A 240 7.57 -9.03 -29.38
CA LEU A 240 7.38 -7.72 -28.76
C LEU A 240 8.45 -6.74 -29.22
N GLU A 241 9.71 -7.16 -29.26
CA GLU A 241 10.83 -6.37 -29.82
C GLU A 241 10.59 -6.04 -31.30
N GLU A 242 10.15 -7.00 -32.11
CA GLU A 242 9.80 -6.76 -33.52
C GLU A 242 8.66 -5.74 -33.64
N MET A 243 7.61 -5.86 -32.83
CA MET A 243 6.48 -4.94 -32.84
C MET A 243 6.85 -3.53 -32.34
N ASP A 244 7.76 -3.43 -31.37
CA ASP A 244 8.31 -2.16 -30.91
C ASP A 244 9.25 -1.56 -31.97
N LEU A 245 10.02 -2.37 -32.72
CA LEU A 245 10.84 -1.93 -33.87
C LEU A 245 9.98 -1.40 -35.03
N PHE A 246 8.85 -2.04 -35.33
CA PHE A 246 7.89 -1.54 -36.33
C PHE A 246 7.19 -0.25 -35.89
N ARG A 247 7.12 0.02 -34.59
CA ARG A 247 6.62 1.27 -34.03
C ARG A 247 7.71 2.36 -33.95
N ALA A 248 8.96 1.95 -33.84
CA ALA A 248 10.15 2.81 -33.77
C ALA A 248 10.79 3.12 -35.14
N ALA A 249 10.25 2.61 -36.26
CA ALA A 249 10.73 2.91 -37.60
C ALA A 249 10.55 4.42 -37.92
N PRO A 250 11.63 5.23 -37.97
CA PRO A 250 11.55 6.67 -38.18
C PRO A 250 11.63 7.03 -39.67
N ALA A 251 11.05 8.16 -40.02
CA ALA A 251 11.28 8.83 -41.30
C ALA A 251 12.78 9.16 -41.47
N GLU A 252 13.48 8.37 -42.27
CA GLU A 252 14.82 8.69 -42.76
C GLU A 252 14.75 9.88 -43.73
N ASN A 253 15.17 11.07 -43.27
CA ASN A 253 15.95 12.03 -44.07
C ASN A 253 16.33 13.24 -43.21
N ALA A 254 17.53 13.23 -42.63
CA ALA A 254 18.48 14.34 -42.68
C ALA A 254 19.74 13.98 -41.88
N ARG A 255 20.89 14.21 -42.51
CA ARG A 255 22.23 13.80 -42.10
C ARG A 255 23.07 15.04 -41.86
N ALA A 256 23.68 15.18 -40.67
CA ALA A 256 24.97 15.84 -40.38
C ALA A 256 25.17 15.83 -38.85
N LYS A 257 26.06 15.03 -38.26
CA LYS A 257 27.54 15.09 -38.12
C LYS A 257 28.08 16.16 -37.16
N ASP A 258 29.03 15.67 -36.34
CA ASP A 258 30.05 16.31 -35.48
C ASP A 258 29.59 16.70 -34.05
N GLY A 259 30.20 16.27 -32.94
CA GLY A 259 31.40 15.44 -32.69
C GLY A 259 31.59 15.09 -31.19
N GLU A 260 32.34 14.02 -30.93
CA GLU A 260 32.87 13.52 -29.64
C GLU A 260 34.15 14.30 -29.18
N PRO A 261 34.86 13.94 -28.07
CA PRO A 261 34.46 13.66 -26.68
C PRO A 261 35.49 14.25 -25.63
N SER A 262 35.16 14.24 -24.33
CA SER A 262 36.11 14.11 -23.18
C SER A 262 35.38 14.44 -21.87
N ALA A 263 35.71 13.95 -20.69
CA ALA A 263 36.55 12.87 -20.18
C ALA A 263 36.16 12.70 -18.69
N VAL A 264 36.50 11.54 -18.15
CA VAL A 264 36.08 10.92 -16.88
C VAL A 264 36.42 11.74 -15.63
N ASP A 265 35.53 11.76 -14.63
CA ASP A 265 35.93 11.77 -13.21
C ASP A 265 34.99 10.86 -12.38
N HIS A 266 35.59 9.94 -11.61
CA HIS A 266 34.92 8.95 -10.78
C HIS A 266 34.74 9.51 -9.37
N GLY A 267 33.58 10.12 -9.10
CA GLY A 267 33.09 10.36 -7.75
C GLY A 267 31.95 9.40 -7.41
N TYR A 268 32.12 8.56 -6.40
CA TYR A 268 31.02 7.81 -5.78
C TYR A 268 29.99 8.81 -5.25
N VAL A 269 28.88 9.00 -5.98
CA VAL A 269 27.69 9.72 -5.53
C VAL A 269 26.58 8.70 -5.37
N GLU A 270 25.99 8.68 -4.18
CA GLU A 270 24.76 7.97 -3.86
C GLU A 270 23.66 8.44 -4.83
N THR A 271 23.42 7.68 -5.90
CA THR A 271 22.43 8.03 -6.92
C THR A 271 21.03 7.83 -6.35
N GLN A 272 20.44 8.92 -5.86
CA GLN A 272 18.99 9.07 -5.92
C GLN A 272 18.58 8.91 -7.40
N PRO A 273 17.55 8.11 -7.72
CA PRO A 273 17.07 8.05 -9.10
C PRO A 273 16.71 9.47 -9.54
N ALA A 274 17.23 9.88 -10.71
CA ALA A 274 16.94 11.20 -11.26
C ALA A 274 15.42 11.43 -11.24
N PRO A 275 14.93 12.58 -10.73
CA PRO A 275 13.51 12.88 -10.75
C PRO A 275 13.03 12.74 -12.19
N ARG A 276 11.94 12.00 -12.39
CA ARG A 276 11.34 11.88 -13.73
C ARG A 276 10.98 13.29 -14.17
N TRP A 277 11.10 13.59 -15.47
CA TRP A 277 10.78 14.91 -16.03
C TRP A 277 9.44 15.46 -15.49
N ILE A 278 8.44 14.58 -15.36
CA ILE A 278 7.12 14.92 -14.84
C ILE A 278 7.11 15.39 -13.37
N ASP A 279 8.03 14.90 -12.54
CA ASP A 279 8.12 15.30 -11.13
C ASP A 279 8.68 16.73 -11.04
N SER A 280 9.72 17.04 -11.81
CA SER A 280 10.24 18.41 -11.93
C SER A 280 9.20 19.37 -12.54
N ARG A 281 8.49 18.91 -13.58
CA ARG A 281 7.42 19.69 -14.21
C ARG A 281 6.28 20.02 -13.24
N ARG A 282 5.88 19.05 -12.41
CA ARG A 282 4.85 19.24 -11.38
C ARG A 282 5.28 20.21 -10.29
N ASP A 283 6.56 20.19 -9.89
CA ASP A 283 7.11 21.10 -8.91
C ASP A 283 7.16 22.55 -9.43
N ASP A 284 7.47 22.73 -10.72
CA ASP A 284 7.47 24.06 -11.35
C ASP A 284 6.05 24.62 -11.49
N ILE A 285 5.09 23.81 -11.94
CA ILE A 285 3.67 24.19 -11.98
C ILE A 285 3.17 24.52 -10.57
N ASP A 286 3.58 23.76 -9.55
CA ASP A 286 3.20 24.03 -8.16
C ASP A 286 3.73 25.39 -7.68
N ARG A 287 4.97 25.72 -8.04
CA ARG A 287 5.60 26.99 -7.72
C ARG A 287 4.87 28.16 -8.38
N GLU A 288 4.55 28.05 -9.67
CA GLU A 288 3.78 29.05 -10.42
C GLU A 288 2.38 29.24 -9.85
N PHE A 289 1.67 28.13 -9.60
CA PHE A 289 0.32 28.18 -9.07
C PHE A 289 0.26 28.90 -7.71
N ARG A 290 1.25 28.68 -6.84
CA ARG A 290 1.35 29.37 -5.54
C ARG A 290 1.63 30.87 -5.64
N GLN A 291 2.24 31.32 -6.74
CA GLN A 291 2.53 32.74 -6.97
C GLN A 291 1.31 33.53 -7.47
N LEU A 292 0.28 32.85 -7.99
CA LEU A 292 -0.97 33.48 -8.37
C LEU A 292 -1.66 34.16 -7.18
N SER A 293 -2.40 35.24 -7.48
CA SER A 293 -3.24 35.89 -6.48
C SER A 293 -4.38 34.95 -6.03
N ARG A 294 -4.94 35.22 -4.85
CA ARG A 294 -6.04 34.41 -4.31
C ARG A 294 -7.26 34.41 -5.23
N ASP A 295 -7.52 35.52 -5.90
CA ASP A 295 -8.65 35.68 -6.81
C ASP A 295 -8.44 34.88 -8.11
N GLU A 296 -7.21 34.75 -8.58
CA GLU A 296 -6.87 33.92 -9.74
C GLU A 296 -6.95 32.43 -9.43
N GLN A 297 -6.44 32.02 -8.25
CA GLN A 297 -6.58 30.64 -7.79
C GLN A 297 -8.05 30.24 -7.64
N GLN A 298 -8.91 31.17 -7.20
CA GLN A 298 -10.34 30.90 -7.02
C GLN A 298 -11.06 30.57 -8.34
N LYS A 299 -10.62 31.13 -9.47
CA LYS A 299 -11.20 30.80 -10.79
C LYS A 299 -11.07 29.31 -11.13
N PHE A 300 -9.93 28.71 -10.78
CA PHE A 300 -9.69 27.27 -11.01
C PHE A 300 -10.46 26.40 -10.02
N VAL A 301 -10.68 26.88 -8.80
CA VAL A 301 -11.57 26.22 -7.82
C VAL A 301 -13.01 26.16 -8.33
N ASP A 302 -13.50 27.27 -8.89
CA ASP A 302 -14.85 27.37 -9.45
C ASP A 302 -15.02 26.47 -10.68
N GLN A 303 -13.97 26.34 -11.51
CA GLN A 303 -13.92 25.42 -12.65
C GLN A 303 -13.94 23.94 -12.21
N VAL A 304 -13.21 23.58 -11.15
CA VAL A 304 -13.29 22.23 -10.57
C VAL A 304 -14.70 21.97 -10.01
N LEU A 305 -15.33 22.97 -9.39
CA LEU A 305 -16.71 22.84 -8.89
C LEU A 305 -17.72 22.61 -10.02
N SER A 306 -17.58 23.31 -11.15
CA SER A 306 -18.49 23.13 -12.30
C SER A 306 -18.31 21.76 -12.96
N LEU A 307 -17.07 21.33 -13.22
CA LEU A 307 -16.77 20.06 -13.89
C LEU A 307 -17.21 18.83 -13.08
N ASN A 308 -17.10 18.91 -11.75
CA ASN A 308 -17.37 17.76 -10.88
C ASN A 308 -18.80 17.71 -10.33
N ARG A 309 -19.64 18.70 -10.65
CA ARG A 309 -21.09 18.64 -10.38
C ARG A 309 -21.77 17.57 -11.25
N GLU A 310 -21.19 17.28 -12.41
CA GLU A 310 -21.71 16.34 -13.40
C GLU A 310 -21.07 14.94 -13.29
N ALA A 311 -19.83 14.85 -12.78
CA ALA A 311 -19.01 13.63 -12.84
C ALA A 311 -19.13 12.66 -11.64
N GLY A 312 -19.99 12.91 -10.65
CA GLY A 312 -20.31 11.95 -9.56
C GLY A 312 -19.16 11.55 -8.62
N TRP A 313 -17.93 12.05 -8.83
CA TRP A 313 -16.72 11.70 -8.08
C TRP A 313 -16.69 12.33 -6.68
N MET A 314 -17.32 13.48 -6.45
CA MET A 314 -17.13 14.27 -5.22
C MET A 314 -18.17 13.97 -4.14
N THR A 315 -17.70 13.62 -2.94
CA THR A 315 -18.54 13.54 -1.74
C THR A 315 -18.93 14.93 -1.22
N ALA A 316 -20.07 15.05 -0.53
CA ALA A 316 -20.57 16.32 0.01
C ALA A 316 -19.55 17.05 0.90
N THR A 317 -18.70 16.31 1.63
CA THR A 317 -17.62 16.86 2.45
C THR A 317 -16.50 17.50 1.62
N LEU A 318 -16.11 16.87 0.50
CA LEU A 318 -15.10 17.44 -0.41
C LEU A 318 -15.64 18.67 -1.14
N PHE A 319 -16.93 18.68 -1.47
CA PHE A 319 -17.60 19.84 -2.03
C PHE A 319 -17.57 21.03 -1.07
N ARG A 320 -17.93 20.82 0.21
CA ARG A 320 -17.84 21.84 1.25
C ARG A 320 -16.41 22.39 1.41
N ARG A 321 -15.41 21.50 1.44
CA ARG A 321 -13.99 21.89 1.58
C ARG A 321 -13.41 22.61 0.37
N LEU A 322 -14.00 22.41 -0.81
CA LEU A 322 -13.64 23.13 -2.02
C LEU A 322 -14.27 24.53 -2.05
N GLN A 323 -15.45 24.69 -1.44
CA GLN A 323 -16.10 25.98 -1.24
C GLN A 323 -15.47 26.81 -0.11
N THR A 324 -14.87 26.17 0.90
CA THR A 324 -14.05 26.86 1.90
C THR A 324 -12.58 26.91 1.46
N SER A 325 -11.76 27.80 2.02
CA SER A 325 -10.32 27.84 1.69
C SER A 325 -9.51 26.62 2.18
N GLU A 326 -10.18 25.59 2.73
CA GLU A 326 -9.59 24.33 3.23
C GLU A 326 -9.07 23.42 2.11
N TRP A 327 -9.41 23.68 0.85
CA TRP A 327 -8.90 22.93 -0.30
C TRP A 327 -7.38 22.99 -0.42
N ARG A 328 -6.74 24.05 0.12
CA ARG A 328 -5.28 24.23 0.13
C ARG A 328 -4.56 23.22 1.03
N GLU A 329 -5.21 22.81 2.12
CA GLU A 329 -4.66 21.86 3.09
C GLU A 329 -4.98 20.41 2.70
N THR A 330 -5.96 20.22 1.83
CA THR A 330 -6.37 18.91 1.34
C THR A 330 -5.60 18.57 0.05
N LYS A 331 -4.53 17.78 0.17
CA LYS A 331 -3.65 17.38 -0.95
C LYS A 331 -4.40 16.97 -2.23
N VAL A 332 -5.47 16.19 -2.12
CA VAL A 332 -6.25 15.72 -3.28
C VAL A 332 -6.97 16.86 -4.01
N LEU A 333 -7.56 17.80 -3.27
CA LEU A 333 -8.26 18.95 -3.87
C LEU A 333 -7.24 19.93 -4.46
N TYR A 334 -6.17 20.19 -3.73
CA TYR A 334 -5.08 21.04 -4.19
C TYR A 334 -4.47 20.54 -5.50
N LEU A 335 -4.14 19.24 -5.61
CA LEU A 335 -3.61 18.65 -6.84
C LEU A 335 -4.60 18.83 -8.00
N LYS A 336 -5.90 18.62 -7.76
CA LYS A 336 -6.92 18.74 -8.81
C LYS A 336 -7.09 20.18 -9.31
N VAL A 337 -7.06 21.16 -8.40
CA VAL A 337 -7.10 22.59 -8.78
C VAL A 337 -5.83 22.99 -9.53
N ARG A 338 -4.65 22.51 -9.08
CA ARG A 338 -3.37 22.72 -9.77
C ARG A 338 -3.38 22.10 -11.17
N ASP A 339 -3.93 20.90 -11.33
CA ASP A 339 -3.98 20.21 -12.62
C ASP A 339 -4.93 20.94 -13.60
N GLU A 340 -6.03 21.53 -13.11
CA GLU A 340 -6.88 22.40 -13.96
C GLU A 340 -6.17 23.70 -14.34
N TYR A 341 -5.37 24.29 -13.44
CA TYR A 341 -4.49 25.40 -13.80
C TYR A 341 -3.49 24.98 -14.89
N ALA A 342 -2.84 23.82 -14.73
CA ALA A 342 -1.87 23.29 -15.68
C ALA A 342 -2.49 23.08 -17.06
N LYS A 343 -3.70 22.51 -17.13
CA LYS A 343 -4.45 22.35 -18.39
C LYS A 343 -4.79 23.68 -19.04
N ALA A 344 -5.20 24.67 -18.24
CA ALA A 344 -5.57 25.98 -18.77
C ALA A 344 -4.38 26.75 -19.34
N VAL A 345 -3.17 26.56 -18.79
CA VAL A 345 -1.96 27.28 -19.22
C VAL A 345 -1.15 26.50 -20.27
N TYR A 346 -1.05 25.18 -20.12
CA TYR A 346 -0.15 24.33 -20.89
C TYR A 346 -0.85 23.31 -21.80
N GLY A 347 -2.18 23.23 -21.78
CA GLY A 347 -2.97 22.29 -22.58
C GLY A 347 -3.22 20.94 -21.90
N GLU A 348 -4.04 20.08 -22.52
CA GLU A 348 -4.43 18.78 -21.94
C GLU A 348 -3.24 17.82 -21.74
N ASP A 349 -2.19 17.96 -22.55
CA ASP A 349 -0.98 17.14 -22.54
C ASP A 349 0.15 17.71 -21.64
N TRP A 350 -0.18 18.57 -20.67
CA TRP A 350 0.83 19.21 -19.81
C TRP A 350 1.70 18.22 -19.01
N ASP A 351 1.22 16.99 -18.84
CA ASP A 351 1.87 15.89 -18.13
C ASP A 351 2.62 14.91 -19.06
N ILE A 352 2.70 15.21 -20.35
CA ILE A 352 3.47 14.46 -21.35
C ILE A 352 4.80 15.16 -21.61
N GLU A 353 5.90 14.41 -21.56
CA GLU A 353 7.24 14.95 -21.83
C GLU A 353 7.35 15.47 -23.28
N PRO A 354 7.65 16.76 -23.50
CA PRO A 354 7.81 17.33 -24.82
C PRO A 354 8.96 16.60 -25.53
N GLN A 355 8.67 15.98 -26.67
CA GLN A 355 9.73 15.49 -27.54
C GLN A 355 10.44 16.73 -28.10
N LEU A 356 11.67 16.97 -27.61
CA LEU A 356 12.53 18.04 -28.13
C LEU A 356 12.79 17.76 -29.62
N PHE A 357 12.31 18.65 -30.48
CA PHE A 357 12.53 18.62 -31.93
C PHE A 357 13.99 18.90 -32.30
#